data_AF-A0A7R8UE55-F1
#
_entry.id   AF-A0A7R8UE55-F1
#
_cell.length_a   1.000
_cell.length_b   1.000
_cell.length_c   1.000
_cell.angle_alpha   90.00
_cell.angle_beta   90.00
_cell.angle_gamma   90.00
#
_symmetry.space_group_name_H-M   'P 1'
#
loop_
_entity.id
_entity.type
_entity.pdbx_description
1 polymer ?
#
loop_
_entity_poly.entity_id
_entity_poly.type
_entity_poly.pdbx_seq_one_letter_code
_entity_poly.pdbx_strand_id
1 'polypeptide(L)'
;MEVPEKKVKLSPTEDIGSSSLSAAETPCPLRAPLIVTIVGLPCRGKSLAAHKIARHLNWKGEMAKVFRVDVDATPETLSEVQDWFNLENNVAIIDGMHLSRQSRQLVATFCREHVYHHLIVEFDCDEKTLEANLEEMIRFYQKTDKNTDWGHVFSEKLQQYTPKYEKCTPVESPQITVTNSEDLCIHSVTARGVQGALQTSILGVLSHPVIKEQIFYITRHGESDFNVIGRIGGDADLSPRGRKYAERLTRLFRENPQTLPGPQLIWTSELQRTIHTAEGIPGPRAAVNDLNEIDAGICEGLTYEEIQERFPQEFAWRDQDKFKYRYPHGESYLDLLQRVDSVVQAILTKTQVLVVSHQAVLRCIMAYFMGTRPEQVPYINVPLHTLLVVRTNGYMFEVEQIPLKVECVDTYRVKPKNCTTERTSADALGTVPAHFDAPLQHPLPQAI
;
A
#
# COMPACT_ATOMS: atom_id res chain seq x y z
N MET A 1 25.29 -18.77 49.10
CA MET A 1 24.87 -19.51 47.89
C MET A 1 24.95 -18.52 46.74
N GLU A 2 26.12 -18.45 46.11
CA GLU A 2 26.35 -17.66 44.89
C GLU A 2 26.85 -18.65 43.84
N VAL A 3 26.16 -18.68 42.70
CA VAL A 3 26.50 -19.52 41.56
C VAL A 3 27.50 -18.74 40.70
N PRO A 4 28.70 -19.26 40.40
CA PRO A 4 29.65 -18.53 39.57
C PRO A 4 29.37 -18.79 38.08
N GLU A 5 29.21 -17.70 37.32
CA GLU A 5 29.12 -17.72 35.85
C GLU A 5 30.45 -18.16 35.22
N LYS A 6 30.44 -19.28 34.49
CA LYS A 6 31.55 -19.69 33.62
C LYS A 6 31.46 -18.94 32.28
N LYS A 7 32.32 -17.94 32.09
CA LYS A 7 32.63 -17.40 30.75
C LYS A 7 33.55 -18.37 30.01
N VAL A 8 33.02 -19.07 29.01
CA VAL A 8 33.81 -19.90 28.10
C VAL A 8 34.44 -18.99 27.04
N LYS A 9 35.77 -18.86 27.05
CA LYS A 9 36.55 -18.32 25.94
C LYS A 9 36.75 -19.44 24.91
N LEU A 10 36.28 -19.24 23.69
CA LEU A 10 36.64 -20.09 22.55
C LEU A 10 37.75 -19.38 21.76
N SER A 11 38.95 -19.93 21.80
CA SER A 11 40.02 -19.67 20.83
C SER A 11 39.97 -20.74 19.74
N PRO A 12 40.17 -20.42 18.45
CA PRO A 12 40.22 -21.44 17.41
C PRO A 12 41.61 -22.08 17.37
N THR A 13 41.66 -23.41 17.53
CA THR A 13 42.83 -24.24 17.26
C THR A 13 42.82 -24.75 15.82
N GLU A 14 43.99 -24.62 15.22
CA GLU A 14 44.60 -25.10 13.98
C GLU A 14 43.97 -26.24 13.15
N ASP A 15 44.03 -25.98 11.83
CA ASP A 15 44.12 -26.82 10.62
C ASP A 15 44.06 -28.34 10.69
N ILE A 16 43.13 -28.89 9.89
CA ILE A 16 43.28 -30.20 9.23
C ILE A 16 42.81 -30.08 7.77
N GLY A 17 43.74 -30.35 6.84
CA GLY A 17 43.47 -31.17 5.65
C GLY A 17 42.95 -30.46 4.39
N SER A 18 43.85 -30.26 3.45
CA SER A 18 43.60 -29.82 2.07
C SER A 18 42.56 -30.67 1.31
N SER A 19 41.47 -30.03 0.89
CA SER A 19 40.73 -30.37 -0.32
C SER A 19 40.50 -29.08 -1.12
N SER A 20 40.83 -29.12 -2.42
CA SER A 20 40.76 -28.02 -3.38
C SER A 20 39.62 -27.01 -3.11
N LEU A 21 40.00 -25.83 -2.61
CA LEU A 21 39.10 -24.69 -2.48
C LEU A 21 38.72 -24.23 -3.90
N SER A 22 37.46 -24.49 -4.27
CA SER A 22 36.77 -23.79 -5.35
C SER A 22 36.93 -22.29 -5.16
N ALA A 23 37.00 -21.53 -6.26
CA ALA A 23 37.07 -20.07 -6.26
C ALA A 23 36.27 -19.46 -5.11
N ALA A 24 36.94 -18.66 -4.26
CA ALA A 24 36.35 -18.11 -3.05
C ALA A 24 35.06 -17.35 -3.40
N GLU A 25 33.89 -17.95 -3.09
CA GLU A 25 32.61 -17.30 -3.30
C GLU A 25 32.54 -16.07 -2.37
N THR A 26 32.51 -14.88 -2.95
CA THR A 26 32.32 -13.64 -2.19
C THR A 26 30.97 -13.70 -1.50
N PRO A 27 30.89 -13.54 -0.15
CA PRO A 27 29.62 -13.60 0.54
C PRO A 27 28.73 -12.43 0.13
N CYS A 28 27.45 -12.72 -0.13
CA CYS A 28 26.48 -11.72 -0.52
C CYS A 28 26.21 -10.72 0.62
N PRO A 29 26.43 -9.41 0.44
CA PRO A 29 26.16 -8.42 1.47
C PRO A 29 24.69 -8.44 1.90
N LEU A 30 24.42 -8.17 3.17
CA LEU A 30 23.05 -8.13 3.72
C LEU A 30 22.12 -7.13 3.02
N ARG A 31 22.68 -6.08 2.40
CA ARG A 31 21.95 -5.04 1.66
C ARG A 31 22.14 -5.14 0.15
N ALA A 32 22.58 -6.29 -0.37
CA ALA A 32 22.64 -6.49 -1.79
C ALA A 32 21.24 -6.36 -2.43
N PRO A 33 21.15 -5.86 -3.67
CA PRO A 33 19.90 -5.83 -4.41
C PRO A 33 19.25 -7.21 -4.52
N LEU A 34 17.92 -7.24 -4.60
CA LEU A 34 17.11 -8.46 -4.73
C LEU A 34 16.50 -8.56 -6.13
N ILE A 35 16.75 -9.69 -6.80
CA ILE A 35 16.01 -10.09 -8.00
C ILE A 35 14.96 -11.14 -7.61
N VAL A 36 13.70 -10.86 -7.95
CA VAL A 36 12.57 -11.77 -7.79
C VAL A 36 12.18 -12.31 -9.17
N THR A 37 12.28 -13.62 -9.38
CA THR A 37 11.86 -14.27 -10.64
C THR A 37 10.48 -14.88 -10.46
N ILE A 38 9.48 -14.34 -11.15
CA ILE A 38 8.12 -14.90 -11.14
C ILE A 38 8.04 -16.05 -12.16
N VAL A 39 7.52 -17.19 -11.75
CA VAL A 39 7.47 -18.43 -12.55
C VAL A 39 6.04 -18.95 -12.62
N GLY A 40 5.65 -19.52 -13.76
CA GLY A 40 4.39 -20.26 -13.90
C GLY A 40 3.70 -20.06 -15.24
N LEU A 41 2.74 -20.93 -15.54
CA LEU A 41 1.96 -20.90 -16.77
C LEU A 41 1.09 -19.63 -16.93
N PRO A 42 0.63 -19.32 -18.16
CA PRO A 42 -0.34 -18.25 -18.38
C PRO A 42 -1.57 -18.35 -17.47
N CYS A 43 -2.19 -17.22 -17.14
CA CYS A 43 -3.44 -17.16 -16.38
C CYS A 43 -3.37 -17.77 -14.96
N ARG A 44 -2.20 -17.65 -14.29
CA ARG A 44 -1.97 -18.07 -12.90
C ARG A 44 -1.91 -16.92 -11.87
N GLY A 45 -2.16 -15.68 -12.28
CA GLY A 45 -2.12 -14.51 -11.39
C GLY A 45 -0.73 -13.88 -11.18
N LYS A 46 0.28 -14.31 -11.95
CA LYS A 46 1.67 -13.84 -11.88
C LYS A 46 1.81 -12.31 -11.89
N SER A 47 1.31 -11.66 -12.94
CA SER A 47 1.44 -10.20 -13.11
C SER A 47 0.72 -9.43 -12.02
N LEU A 48 -0.44 -9.93 -11.57
CA LEU A 48 -1.17 -9.32 -10.46
C LEU A 48 -0.35 -9.37 -9.17
N ALA A 49 0.24 -10.53 -8.86
CA ALA A 49 1.09 -10.68 -7.69
C ALA A 49 2.40 -9.87 -7.79
N ALA A 50 3.07 -9.85 -8.96
CA ALA A 50 4.30 -9.09 -9.18
C ALA A 50 4.10 -7.59 -8.89
N HIS A 51 3.00 -7.01 -9.39
CA HIS A 51 2.65 -5.61 -9.15
C HIS A 51 2.18 -5.37 -7.71
N LYS A 52 1.48 -6.32 -7.08
CA LYS A 52 1.13 -6.24 -5.65
C LYS A 52 2.38 -6.23 -4.77
N ILE A 53 3.37 -7.08 -5.06
CA ILE A 53 4.67 -7.12 -4.38
C ILE A 53 5.39 -5.78 -4.55
N ALA A 54 5.54 -5.30 -5.80
CA ALA A 54 6.21 -4.03 -6.05
C ALA A 54 5.54 -2.88 -5.29
N ARG A 55 4.21 -2.80 -5.31
CA ARG A 55 3.45 -1.76 -4.59
C ARG A 55 3.68 -1.84 -3.08
N HIS A 56 3.63 -3.03 -2.50
CA HIS A 56 3.86 -3.20 -1.06
C HIS A 56 5.29 -2.82 -0.66
N LEU A 57 6.30 -3.23 -1.44
CA LEU A 57 7.69 -2.89 -1.16
C LEU A 57 7.93 -1.37 -1.28
N ASN A 58 7.41 -0.73 -2.33
CA ASN A 58 7.47 0.74 -2.47
C ASN A 58 6.76 1.47 -1.32
N TRP A 59 5.61 0.95 -0.87
CA TRP A 59 4.92 1.46 0.31
C TRP A 59 5.76 1.38 1.59
N LYS A 60 6.57 0.32 1.73
CA LYS A 60 7.53 0.13 2.82
C LYS A 60 8.82 0.94 2.69
N GLY A 61 8.98 1.69 1.59
CA GLY A 61 10.13 2.55 1.33
C GLY A 61 11.25 1.88 0.52
N GLU A 62 11.04 0.69 0.01
CA GLU A 62 11.98 0.02 -0.92
C GLU A 62 11.78 0.54 -2.35
N MET A 63 12.79 0.45 -3.21
CA MET A 63 12.68 0.88 -4.62
C MET A 63 12.51 -0.34 -5.52
N ALA A 64 11.24 -0.71 -5.75
CA ALA A 64 10.86 -1.93 -6.46
C ALA A 64 10.24 -1.64 -7.84
N LYS A 65 10.72 -2.33 -8.88
CA LYS A 65 10.19 -2.24 -10.24
C LYS A 65 9.90 -3.62 -10.84
N VAL A 66 8.82 -3.72 -11.61
CA VAL A 66 8.46 -4.91 -12.39
C VAL A 66 9.02 -4.78 -13.82
N PHE A 67 9.78 -5.78 -14.25
CA PHE A 67 10.32 -5.98 -15.60
C PHE A 67 9.50 -7.08 -16.27
N ARG A 68 8.70 -6.72 -17.28
CA ARG A 68 7.87 -7.70 -18.00
C ARG A 68 8.67 -8.32 -19.14
N VAL A 69 8.59 -9.64 -19.24
CA VAL A 69 9.18 -10.41 -20.33
C VAL A 69 8.12 -11.35 -20.93
N ASP A 70 8.24 -11.67 -22.21
CA ASP A 70 7.24 -12.50 -22.89
C ASP A 70 7.22 -13.95 -22.37
N VAL A 71 8.40 -14.57 -22.28
CA VAL A 71 8.56 -15.96 -21.83
C VAL A 71 9.57 -16.03 -20.70
N ASP A 72 10.82 -15.66 -20.97
CA ASP A 72 11.96 -15.80 -20.09
C ASP A 72 12.80 -14.51 -20.08
N ALA A 73 13.56 -14.28 -19.01
CA ALA A 73 14.59 -13.24 -18.98
C ALA A 73 15.66 -13.48 -20.05
N THR A 74 16.09 -12.41 -20.72
CA THR A 74 17.20 -12.42 -21.68
C THR A 74 18.41 -11.68 -21.12
N PRO A 75 19.62 -11.81 -21.71
CA PRO A 75 20.76 -10.98 -21.33
C PRO A 75 20.48 -9.48 -21.37
N GLU A 76 19.67 -9.02 -22.33
CA GLU A 76 19.23 -7.62 -22.43
C GLU A 76 18.35 -7.23 -21.24
N THR A 77 17.41 -8.11 -20.83
CA THR A 77 16.60 -7.89 -19.62
C THR A 77 17.49 -7.74 -18.38
N LEU A 78 18.52 -8.58 -18.25
CA LEU A 78 19.43 -8.55 -17.11
C LEU A 78 20.33 -7.30 -17.12
N SER A 79 20.72 -6.81 -18.30
CA SER A 79 21.40 -5.52 -18.44
C SER A 79 20.53 -4.36 -17.95
N GLU A 80 19.24 -4.34 -18.31
CA GLU A 80 18.31 -3.31 -17.82
C GLU A 80 18.11 -3.37 -16.29
N VAL A 81 18.09 -4.58 -15.72
CA VAL A 81 18.04 -4.79 -14.26
C VAL A 81 19.31 -4.26 -13.60
N GLN A 82 20.47 -4.46 -14.21
CA GLN A 82 21.73 -3.91 -13.71
C GLN A 82 21.72 -2.38 -13.72
N ASP A 83 21.27 -1.77 -14.82
CA ASP A 83 21.14 -0.31 -14.93
C ASP A 83 20.18 0.25 -13.87
N TRP A 84 19.11 -0.48 -13.56
CA TRP A 84 18.19 -0.12 -12.49
C TRP A 84 18.86 -0.10 -11.10
N PHE A 85 19.70 -1.09 -10.79
CA PHE A 85 20.43 -1.12 -9.51
C PHE A 85 21.56 -0.08 -9.44
N ASN A 86 22.14 0.31 -10.57
CA ASN A 86 23.13 1.41 -10.64
C ASN A 86 22.53 2.77 -10.25
N LEU A 87 21.20 2.92 -10.29
CA LEU A 87 20.48 4.11 -9.86
C LEU A 87 20.09 4.07 -8.36
N GLU A 88 20.80 3.29 -7.54
CA GLU A 88 20.56 3.09 -6.11
C GLU A 88 19.20 2.46 -5.76
N ASN A 89 18.53 1.83 -6.74
CA ASN A 89 17.35 1.01 -6.49
C ASN A 89 17.75 -0.39 -6.02
N ASN A 90 16.84 -1.12 -5.39
CA ASN A 90 17.21 -2.33 -4.66
C ASN A 90 16.34 -3.57 -4.91
N VAL A 91 15.20 -3.46 -5.60
CA VAL A 91 14.39 -4.63 -5.95
C VAL A 91 13.98 -4.62 -7.42
N ALA A 92 14.26 -5.73 -8.12
CA ALA A 92 13.80 -5.98 -9.48
C ALA A 92 12.93 -7.24 -9.51
N ILE A 93 11.72 -7.15 -10.06
CA ILE A 93 10.79 -8.27 -10.17
C ILE A 93 10.64 -8.61 -11.66
N ILE A 94 11.13 -9.76 -12.07
CA ILE A 94 11.03 -10.22 -13.46
C ILE A 94 9.74 -11.02 -13.61
N ASP A 95 8.74 -10.41 -14.24
CA ASP A 95 7.42 -10.99 -14.52
C ASP A 95 7.45 -11.69 -15.88
N GLY A 96 7.58 -13.02 -15.84
CA GLY A 96 7.64 -13.90 -17.01
C GLY A 96 7.07 -15.28 -16.69
N MET A 97 7.10 -16.19 -17.67
CA MET A 97 6.68 -17.58 -17.45
C MET A 97 7.80 -18.44 -16.87
N HIS A 98 9.04 -18.22 -17.32
CA HIS A 98 10.24 -18.92 -16.85
C HIS A 98 10.08 -20.45 -16.90
N LEU A 99 9.71 -20.95 -18.09
CA LEU A 99 9.14 -22.30 -18.27
C LEU A 99 10.14 -23.43 -17.98
N SER A 100 11.43 -23.22 -18.25
CA SER A 100 12.46 -24.25 -18.12
C SER A 100 13.41 -23.97 -16.96
N ARG A 101 14.03 -25.02 -16.43
CA ARG A 101 15.12 -24.88 -15.46
C ARG A 101 16.30 -24.09 -16.03
N GLN A 102 16.58 -24.24 -17.33
CA GLN A 102 17.67 -23.52 -17.99
C GLN A 102 17.46 -22.00 -17.96
N SER A 103 16.24 -21.52 -18.21
CA SER A 103 15.96 -20.07 -18.16
C SER A 103 16.04 -19.50 -16.75
N ARG A 104 15.61 -20.26 -15.73
CA ARG A 104 15.76 -19.86 -14.32
C ARG A 104 17.24 -19.87 -13.87
N GLN A 105 18.02 -20.84 -14.36
CA GLN A 105 19.45 -20.93 -14.09
C GLN A 105 20.23 -19.73 -14.66
N LEU A 106 19.82 -19.16 -15.80
CA LEU A 106 20.42 -17.94 -16.34
C LEU A 106 20.36 -16.79 -15.33
N VAL A 107 19.18 -16.54 -14.73
CA VAL A 107 18.99 -15.48 -13.73
C VAL A 107 19.78 -15.80 -12.46
N ALA A 108 19.78 -17.05 -12.00
CA ALA A 108 20.52 -17.47 -10.82
C ALA A 108 22.04 -17.29 -10.98
N THR A 109 22.59 -17.63 -12.15
CA THR A 109 24.01 -17.43 -12.46
C THR A 109 24.35 -15.94 -12.48
N PHE A 110 23.52 -15.11 -13.12
CA PHE A 110 23.69 -13.66 -13.11
C PHE A 110 23.69 -13.07 -11.68
N CYS A 111 22.76 -13.50 -10.83
CA CYS A 111 22.74 -13.07 -9.43
C CYS A 111 24.02 -13.47 -8.69
N ARG A 112 24.58 -14.65 -8.96
CA ARG A 112 25.81 -15.12 -8.32
C ARG A 112 27.03 -14.32 -8.76
N GLU A 113 27.14 -14.02 -10.05
CA GLU A 113 28.25 -13.25 -10.62
C GLU A 113 28.27 -11.79 -10.14
N HIS A 114 27.09 -11.19 -9.97
CA HIS A 114 26.94 -9.82 -9.50
C HIS A 114 26.73 -9.69 -7.99
N VAL A 115 26.68 -10.82 -7.26
CA VAL A 115 26.51 -10.85 -5.80
C VAL A 115 25.18 -10.19 -5.37
N TYR A 116 24.09 -10.55 -6.05
CA TYR A 116 22.72 -10.16 -5.73
C TYR A 116 21.98 -11.25 -4.96
N HIS A 117 20.96 -10.87 -4.19
CA HIS A 117 19.99 -11.82 -3.66
C HIS A 117 19.04 -12.27 -4.77
N HIS A 118 18.66 -13.55 -4.74
CA HIS A 118 17.70 -14.14 -5.66
C HIS A 118 16.54 -14.77 -4.90
N LEU A 119 15.32 -14.62 -5.41
CA LEU A 119 14.12 -15.29 -4.91
C LEU A 119 13.28 -15.75 -6.10
N ILE A 120 12.94 -17.03 -6.14
CA ILE A 120 12.00 -17.57 -7.11
C ILE A 120 10.60 -17.58 -6.48
N VAL A 121 9.59 -17.11 -7.23
CA VAL A 121 8.18 -17.17 -6.84
C VAL A 121 7.40 -17.92 -7.91
N GLU A 122 7.03 -19.17 -7.63
CA GLU A 122 6.28 -20.04 -8.54
C GLU A 122 4.77 -19.94 -8.25
N PHE A 123 3.98 -19.71 -9.30
CA PHE A 123 2.52 -19.66 -9.22
C PHE A 123 1.88 -20.85 -9.91
N ASP A 124 0.98 -21.49 -9.19
CA ASP A 124 0.01 -22.47 -9.67
C ASP A 124 -1.40 -22.06 -9.20
N CYS A 125 -2.44 -22.68 -9.75
CA CYS A 125 -3.81 -22.50 -9.27
C CYS A 125 -4.67 -23.72 -9.58
N ASP A 126 -5.78 -23.87 -8.87
CA ASP A 126 -6.78 -24.88 -9.20
C ASP A 126 -7.54 -24.52 -10.49
N GLU A 127 -8.28 -25.50 -11.01
CA GLU A 127 -9.00 -25.41 -12.29
C GLU A 127 -10.06 -24.30 -12.27
N LYS A 128 -10.83 -24.19 -11.18
CA LYS A 128 -11.83 -23.12 -11.03
C LYS A 128 -11.19 -21.73 -11.06
N THR A 129 -10.06 -21.57 -10.37
CA THR A 129 -9.32 -20.30 -10.37
C THR A 129 -8.75 -19.98 -11.76
N LEU A 130 -8.29 -20.99 -12.50
CA LEU A 130 -7.82 -20.86 -13.88
C LEU A 130 -8.93 -20.37 -14.81
N GLU A 131 -10.09 -21.03 -14.80
CA GLU A 131 -11.24 -20.65 -15.63
C GLU A 131 -11.62 -19.19 -15.38
N ALA A 132 -11.76 -18.81 -14.12
CA ALA A 132 -12.09 -17.43 -13.78
C ALA A 132 -10.96 -16.44 -14.16
N ASN A 133 -9.68 -16.85 -14.14
CA ASN A 133 -8.56 -16.00 -14.58
C ASN A 133 -8.61 -15.80 -16.10
N LEU A 134 -8.95 -16.84 -16.85
CA LEU A 134 -9.11 -16.78 -18.30
C LEU A 134 -10.25 -15.84 -18.68
N GLU A 135 -11.41 -15.98 -18.05
CA GLU A 135 -12.55 -15.10 -18.31
C GLU A 135 -12.21 -13.62 -18.07
N GLU A 136 -11.55 -13.31 -16.95
CA GLU A 136 -11.15 -11.94 -16.63
C GLU A 136 -10.16 -11.38 -17.65
N MET A 137 -9.12 -12.16 -18.00
CA MET A 137 -8.12 -11.76 -18.98
C MET A 137 -8.76 -11.52 -20.35
N ILE A 138 -9.67 -12.40 -20.79
CA ILE A 138 -10.43 -12.22 -22.03
C ILE A 138 -11.21 -10.91 -21.98
N ARG A 139 -11.99 -10.68 -20.91
CA ARG A 139 -12.75 -9.43 -20.73
C ARG A 139 -11.86 -8.20 -20.73
N PHE A 140 -10.68 -8.27 -20.11
CA PHE A 140 -9.72 -7.18 -20.06
C PHE A 140 -9.18 -6.83 -21.45
N TYR A 141 -8.62 -7.80 -22.17
CA TYR A 141 -8.02 -7.57 -23.49
C TYR A 141 -9.06 -7.25 -24.57
N GLN A 142 -10.28 -7.76 -24.42
CA GLN A 142 -11.37 -7.47 -25.35
C GLN A 142 -11.86 -6.01 -25.27
N LYS A 143 -11.60 -5.29 -24.16
CA LYS A 143 -11.81 -3.83 -24.08
C LYS A 143 -10.83 -3.09 -25.00
N THR A 144 -9.63 -3.62 -25.19
CA THR A 144 -8.55 -3.00 -25.99
C THR A 144 -8.63 -3.38 -27.46
N ASP A 145 -8.88 -4.66 -27.77
CA ASP A 145 -9.06 -5.14 -29.13
C ASP A 145 -10.25 -6.11 -29.19
N LYS A 146 -11.31 -5.67 -29.86
CA LYS A 146 -12.57 -6.41 -29.98
C LYS A 146 -12.56 -7.45 -31.10
N ASN A 147 -11.62 -7.36 -32.04
CA ASN A 147 -11.62 -8.19 -33.25
C ASN A 147 -10.86 -9.51 -33.04
N THR A 148 -10.00 -9.58 -32.03
CA THR A 148 -9.26 -10.78 -31.68
C THR A 148 -10.09 -11.71 -30.80
N ASP A 149 -10.12 -13.00 -31.14
CA ASP A 149 -10.64 -14.05 -30.26
C ASP A 149 -9.60 -14.36 -29.17
N TRP A 150 -9.64 -13.58 -28.09
CA TRP A 150 -8.74 -13.75 -26.96
C TRP A 150 -8.90 -15.12 -26.27
N GLY A 151 -10.07 -15.74 -26.33
CA GLY A 151 -10.28 -17.08 -25.78
C GLY A 151 -9.45 -18.11 -26.53
N HIS A 152 -9.49 -18.08 -27.85
CA HIS A 152 -8.65 -18.92 -28.71
C HIS A 152 -7.15 -18.65 -28.48
N VAL A 153 -6.74 -17.38 -28.40
CA VAL A 153 -5.34 -16.99 -28.16
C VAL A 153 -4.80 -17.56 -26.84
N PHE A 154 -5.55 -17.45 -25.75
CA PHE A 154 -5.09 -17.99 -24.46
C PHE A 154 -5.10 -19.53 -24.44
N SER A 155 -6.07 -20.16 -25.10
CA SER A 155 -6.12 -21.62 -25.26
C SER A 155 -4.89 -22.14 -26.01
N GLU A 156 -4.52 -21.52 -27.14
CA GLU A 156 -3.32 -21.87 -27.90
C GLU A 156 -2.04 -21.69 -27.07
N LYS A 157 -1.93 -20.57 -26.32
CA LYS A 157 -0.79 -20.35 -25.42
C LYS A 157 -0.69 -21.46 -24.37
N LEU A 158 -1.79 -21.85 -23.75
CA LEU A 158 -1.79 -22.93 -22.77
C LEU A 158 -1.36 -24.26 -23.42
N GLN A 159 -1.88 -24.59 -24.60
CA GLN A 159 -1.50 -25.81 -25.32
C GLN A 159 -0.01 -25.80 -25.73
N GLN A 160 0.51 -24.65 -26.15
CA GLN A 160 1.89 -24.48 -26.58
C GLN A 160 2.90 -24.56 -25.42
N TYR A 161 2.57 -23.95 -24.27
CA TYR A 161 3.54 -23.77 -23.17
C TYR A 161 3.43 -24.84 -22.08
N THR A 162 2.26 -25.47 -21.88
CA THR A 162 2.10 -26.51 -20.84
C THR A 162 3.09 -27.67 -20.99
N PRO A 163 3.33 -28.24 -22.19
CA PRO A 163 4.29 -29.33 -22.34
C PRO A 163 5.75 -28.94 -22.09
N LYS A 164 6.06 -27.63 -22.11
CA LYS A 164 7.40 -27.08 -21.90
C LYS A 164 7.66 -26.70 -20.44
N TYR A 165 6.63 -26.74 -19.59
CA TYR A 165 6.73 -26.26 -18.22
C TYR A 165 7.38 -27.29 -17.30
N GLU A 166 8.55 -26.92 -16.78
CA GLU A 166 9.28 -27.66 -15.76
C GLU A 166 9.04 -27.01 -14.40
N LYS A 167 8.28 -27.69 -13.53
CA LYS A 167 8.04 -27.23 -12.16
C LYS A 167 9.36 -26.97 -11.42
N CYS A 168 9.35 -25.94 -10.58
CA CYS A 168 10.54 -25.61 -9.79
C CYS A 168 10.84 -26.72 -8.78
N THR A 169 12.12 -27.00 -8.59
CA THR A 169 12.60 -28.09 -7.74
C THR A 169 13.31 -27.55 -6.50
N PRO A 170 13.47 -28.35 -5.42
CA PRO A 170 14.12 -27.89 -4.19
C PRO A 170 15.54 -27.37 -4.32
N VAL A 171 16.24 -27.74 -5.39
CA VAL A 171 17.60 -27.26 -5.67
C VAL A 171 17.60 -25.80 -6.15
N GLU A 172 16.45 -25.25 -6.55
CA GLU A 172 16.27 -23.87 -7.01
C GLU A 172 15.80 -22.97 -5.85
N SER A 173 16.59 -22.88 -4.77
CA SER A 173 16.31 -22.06 -3.58
C SER A 173 17.08 -20.74 -3.60
N PRO A 174 16.61 -19.66 -2.93
CA PRO A 174 15.34 -19.51 -2.21
C PRO A 174 14.08 -19.53 -3.09
N GLN A 175 13.01 -20.13 -2.59
CA GLN A 175 11.77 -20.34 -3.34
C GLN A 175 10.52 -20.08 -2.48
N ILE A 176 9.52 -19.44 -3.07
CA ILE A 176 8.13 -19.42 -2.61
C ILE A 176 7.26 -20.05 -3.70
N THR A 177 6.42 -21.01 -3.36
CA THR A 177 5.40 -21.56 -4.27
C THR A 177 4.02 -21.20 -3.74
N VAL A 178 3.21 -20.59 -4.61
CA VAL A 178 1.83 -20.18 -4.34
C VAL A 178 0.90 -21.03 -5.20
N THR A 179 0.05 -21.83 -4.57
CA THR A 179 -1.13 -22.41 -5.23
C THR A 179 -2.32 -21.55 -4.88
N ASN A 180 -2.67 -20.64 -5.79
CA ASN A 180 -3.74 -19.66 -5.55
C ASN A 180 -5.12 -20.31 -5.71
N SER A 181 -5.99 -20.11 -4.72
CA SER A 181 -7.39 -20.51 -4.80
C SER A 181 -8.26 -19.61 -3.93
N GLU A 182 -9.54 -19.44 -4.30
CA GLU A 182 -10.53 -18.84 -3.41
C GLU A 182 -10.95 -19.81 -2.29
N ASP A 183 -10.77 -21.13 -2.49
CA ASP A 183 -10.98 -22.11 -1.43
C ASP A 183 -9.75 -22.16 -0.53
N LEU A 184 -9.92 -21.73 0.73
CA LEU A 184 -8.85 -21.71 1.74
C LEU A 184 -8.31 -23.11 2.07
N CYS A 185 -9.03 -24.18 1.74
CA CYS A 185 -8.54 -25.55 1.89
C CYS A 185 -7.55 -25.95 0.78
N ILE A 186 -7.59 -25.25 -0.37
CA ILE A 186 -6.74 -25.50 -1.54
C ILE A 186 -5.62 -24.46 -1.62
N HIS A 187 -5.92 -23.21 -1.27
CA HIS A 187 -4.94 -22.13 -1.25
C HIS A 187 -3.77 -22.51 -0.35
N SER A 188 -2.57 -22.52 -0.91
CA SER A 188 -1.37 -22.87 -0.16
C SER A 188 -0.18 -22.02 -0.58
N VAL A 189 0.65 -21.70 0.40
CA VAL A 189 1.90 -20.99 0.21
C VAL A 189 2.99 -21.74 0.94
N THR A 190 3.99 -22.21 0.20
CA THR A 190 5.14 -22.93 0.75
C THR A 190 6.40 -22.11 0.50
N ALA A 191 7.29 -22.06 1.49
CA ALA A 191 8.51 -21.27 1.42
C ALA A 191 9.71 -22.16 1.80
N ARG A 192 10.79 -22.07 1.02
CA ARG A 192 12.05 -22.77 1.26
C ARG A 192 13.21 -21.80 1.13
N GLY A 193 14.06 -21.75 2.15
CA GLY A 193 15.27 -20.93 2.11
C GLY A 193 15.02 -19.43 2.07
N VAL A 194 13.80 -18.97 2.37
CA VAL A 194 13.46 -17.54 2.50
C VAL A 194 14.29 -16.92 3.62
N GLN A 195 14.95 -15.80 3.32
CA GLN A 195 15.91 -15.14 4.20
C GLN A 195 15.76 -13.62 4.16
N GLY A 196 16.02 -12.98 5.29
CA GLY A 196 16.03 -11.52 5.40
C GLY A 196 14.63 -10.87 5.36
N ALA A 197 14.61 -9.56 5.54
CA ALA A 197 13.37 -8.79 5.68
C ALA A 197 12.58 -8.72 4.36
N LEU A 198 13.25 -8.51 3.22
CA LEU A 198 12.59 -8.36 1.92
C LEU A 198 11.85 -9.62 1.49
N GLN A 199 12.51 -10.78 1.54
CA GLN A 199 11.88 -12.04 1.11
C GLN A 199 10.75 -12.46 2.06
N THR A 200 10.89 -12.18 3.36
CA THR A 200 9.83 -12.40 4.35
C THR A 200 8.63 -11.48 4.12
N SER A 201 8.87 -10.22 3.76
CA SER A 201 7.83 -9.26 3.39
C SER A 201 7.06 -9.74 2.15
N ILE A 202 7.78 -10.21 1.12
CA ILE A 202 7.18 -10.81 -0.07
C ILE A 202 6.29 -12.02 0.30
N LEU A 203 6.78 -12.91 1.17
CA LEU A 203 6.00 -14.04 1.66
C LEU A 203 4.69 -13.60 2.33
N GLY A 204 4.72 -12.55 3.15
CA GLY A 204 3.51 -11.99 3.79
C GLY A 204 2.51 -11.39 2.81
N VAL A 205 2.98 -10.78 1.71
CA VAL A 205 2.10 -10.28 0.64
C VAL A 205 1.40 -11.43 -0.10
N LEU A 206 2.12 -12.53 -0.30
CA LEU A 206 1.67 -13.70 -1.04
C LEU A 206 0.84 -14.69 -0.20
N SER A 207 0.90 -14.61 1.13
CA SER A 207 0.17 -15.52 2.02
C SER A 207 -1.35 -15.43 1.88
N HIS A 208 -1.86 -14.32 1.37
CA HIS A 208 -3.29 -14.10 1.15
C HIS A 208 -3.69 -14.45 -0.28
N PRO A 209 -4.84 -15.12 -0.48
CA PRO A 209 -5.36 -15.38 -1.81
C PRO A 209 -5.41 -14.10 -2.65
N VAL A 210 -5.05 -14.23 -3.92
CA VAL A 210 -5.18 -13.14 -4.87
C VAL A 210 -6.65 -13.03 -5.27
N ILE A 211 -7.37 -12.13 -4.62
CA ILE A 211 -8.78 -11.83 -4.91
C ILE A 211 -8.83 -10.87 -6.10
N LYS A 212 -9.60 -11.26 -7.12
CA LYS A 212 -9.59 -10.62 -8.46
C LYS A 212 -10.30 -9.27 -8.47
N GLU A 213 -11.51 -9.24 -7.92
CA GLU A 213 -12.32 -8.03 -7.82
C GLU A 213 -12.63 -7.68 -6.37
N GLN A 214 -12.03 -6.59 -5.92
CA GLN A 214 -12.25 -6.04 -4.58
C GLN A 214 -12.80 -4.63 -4.70
N ILE A 215 -13.77 -4.33 -3.85
CA ILE A 215 -14.32 -3.00 -3.68
C ILE A 215 -14.03 -2.57 -2.24
N PHE A 216 -13.45 -1.39 -2.06
CA PHE A 216 -13.23 -0.79 -0.76
C PHE A 216 -13.96 0.55 -0.69
N TYR A 217 -14.63 0.79 0.42
CA TYR A 217 -15.33 2.03 0.69
C TYR A 217 -14.52 2.82 1.72
N ILE A 218 -14.14 4.04 1.38
CA ILE A 218 -13.30 4.87 2.23
C ILE A 218 -13.97 6.23 2.38
N THR A 219 -14.15 6.69 3.61
CA THR A 219 -14.66 8.03 3.83
C THR A 219 -14.22 8.59 5.16
N ARG A 220 -14.19 9.92 5.25
CA ARG A 220 -14.04 10.59 6.54
C ARG A 220 -15.32 10.42 7.35
N HIS A 221 -15.22 10.62 8.66
CA HIS A 221 -16.39 10.99 9.45
C HIS A 221 -17.13 12.19 8.82
N GLY A 222 -18.41 12.34 9.14
CA GLY A 222 -19.13 13.59 8.91
C GLY A 222 -18.43 14.77 9.56
N GLU A 223 -18.71 15.98 9.09
CA GLU A 223 -18.19 17.22 9.69
C GLU A 223 -18.38 17.21 11.21
N SER A 224 -17.29 17.43 11.97
CA SER A 224 -17.34 17.55 13.43
C SER A 224 -17.46 19.01 13.88
N ASP A 225 -17.83 19.23 15.13
CA ASP A 225 -17.86 20.58 15.72
C ASP A 225 -16.47 21.24 15.67
N PHE A 226 -15.39 20.48 15.89
CA PHE A 226 -14.02 20.98 15.73
C PHE A 226 -13.69 21.36 14.29
N ASN A 227 -14.23 20.66 13.29
CA ASN A 227 -14.07 21.10 11.90
C ASN A 227 -14.72 22.46 11.67
N VAL A 228 -15.94 22.67 12.20
CA VAL A 228 -16.66 23.95 12.06
C VAL A 228 -15.83 25.12 12.56
N ILE A 229 -15.15 24.96 13.69
CA ILE A 229 -14.34 26.01 14.33
C ILE A 229 -12.83 25.93 14.01
N GLY A 230 -12.42 25.09 13.05
CA GLY A 230 -11.03 25.05 12.56
C GLY A 230 -10.01 24.43 13.53
N ARG A 231 -10.45 23.69 14.56
CA ARG A 231 -9.57 22.99 15.51
C ARG A 231 -9.14 21.63 14.98
N ILE A 232 -7.86 21.28 15.19
CA ILE A 232 -7.31 19.96 14.81
C ILE A 232 -7.36 18.99 16.00
N GLY A 233 -7.34 17.68 15.70
CA GLY A 233 -7.32 16.65 16.74
C GLY A 233 -8.62 16.52 17.54
N GLY A 234 -8.49 16.11 18.79
CA GLY A 234 -9.56 15.94 19.77
C GLY A 234 -10.56 14.83 19.45
N ASP A 235 -11.62 14.77 20.26
CA ASP A 235 -12.72 13.80 20.13
C ASP A 235 -14.09 14.49 20.03
N ALA A 236 -14.14 15.63 19.33
CA ALA A 236 -15.41 16.32 19.10
C ALA A 236 -16.36 15.48 18.25
N ASP A 237 -17.64 15.54 18.60
CA ASP A 237 -18.72 14.84 17.91
C ASP A 237 -19.11 15.54 16.59
N LEU A 238 -20.05 14.94 15.85
CA LEU A 238 -20.62 15.42 14.60
C LEU A 238 -21.41 16.71 14.78
N SER A 239 -21.16 17.65 13.87
CA SER A 239 -22.02 18.83 13.67
C SER A 239 -23.40 18.40 13.14
N PRO A 240 -24.40 19.30 13.15
CA PRO A 240 -25.68 19.04 12.48
C PRO A 240 -25.54 18.64 11.00
N ARG A 241 -24.54 19.20 10.28
CA ARG A 241 -24.25 18.82 8.90
C ARG A 241 -23.58 17.46 8.82
N GLY A 242 -22.69 17.14 9.76
CA GLY A 242 -22.09 15.80 9.88
C GLY A 242 -23.10 14.69 10.09
N ARG A 243 -24.11 14.90 10.95
CA ARG A 243 -25.23 13.96 11.14
C ARG A 243 -26.04 13.76 9.86
N LYS A 244 -26.35 14.85 9.14
CA LYS A 244 -27.03 14.77 7.83
C LYS A 244 -26.22 13.99 6.79
N TYR A 245 -24.89 14.09 6.83
CA TYR A 245 -24.03 13.28 6.00
C TYR A 245 -24.11 11.78 6.36
N ALA A 246 -24.05 11.43 7.64
CA ALA A 246 -24.18 10.05 8.12
C ALA A 246 -25.50 9.40 7.66
N GLU A 247 -26.60 10.14 7.74
CA GLU A 247 -27.91 9.72 7.23
C GLU A 247 -27.90 9.46 5.72
N ARG A 248 -27.31 10.37 4.93
CA ARG A 248 -27.21 10.20 3.47
C ARG A 248 -26.30 9.06 3.08
N LEU A 249 -25.21 8.83 3.82
CA LEU A 249 -24.30 7.70 3.59
C LEU A 249 -25.01 6.37 3.83
N THR A 250 -25.77 6.30 4.92
CA THR A 250 -26.63 5.16 5.22
C THR A 250 -27.65 4.90 4.11
N ARG A 251 -28.30 5.96 3.63
CA ARG A 251 -29.30 5.88 2.55
C ARG A 251 -28.67 5.42 1.23
N LEU A 252 -27.47 5.91 0.89
CA LEU A 252 -26.75 5.54 -0.33
C LEU A 252 -26.58 4.02 -0.46
N PHE A 253 -26.11 3.35 0.60
CA PHE A 253 -25.92 1.90 0.62
C PHE A 253 -27.24 1.10 0.60
N ARG A 254 -28.34 1.66 1.12
CA ARG A 254 -29.66 1.00 1.11
C ARG A 254 -30.36 1.09 -0.23
N GLU A 255 -30.24 2.22 -0.93
CA GLU A 255 -31.02 2.50 -2.14
C GLU A 255 -30.37 1.99 -3.44
N ASN A 256 -29.06 1.70 -3.42
CA ASN A 256 -28.30 1.36 -4.64
C ASN A 256 -27.62 -0.01 -4.59
N PRO A 257 -28.26 -1.10 -4.11
CA PRO A 257 -27.58 -2.37 -3.88
C PRO A 257 -27.00 -3.03 -5.15
N GLN A 258 -27.54 -2.69 -6.33
CA GLN A 258 -27.10 -3.25 -7.61
C GLN A 258 -25.84 -2.59 -8.16
N THR A 259 -25.64 -1.29 -7.91
CA THR A 259 -24.48 -0.54 -8.41
C THR A 259 -23.41 -0.32 -7.35
N LEU A 260 -23.83 -0.28 -6.08
CA LEU A 260 -22.98 -0.10 -4.92
C LEU A 260 -23.40 -1.11 -3.84
N PRO A 261 -22.87 -2.35 -3.86
CA PRO A 261 -23.20 -3.33 -2.83
C PRO A 261 -22.85 -2.78 -1.44
N GLY A 262 -23.66 -3.13 -0.44
CA GLY A 262 -23.42 -2.68 0.93
C GLY A 262 -22.11 -3.22 1.50
N PRO A 263 -21.52 -2.54 2.50
CA PRO A 263 -20.31 -3.05 3.14
C PRO A 263 -20.60 -4.34 3.93
N GLN A 264 -19.70 -5.32 3.83
CA GLN A 264 -19.72 -6.56 4.62
C GLN A 264 -19.07 -6.38 5.99
N LEU A 265 -18.19 -5.39 6.13
CA LEU A 265 -17.49 -5.08 7.36
C LEU A 265 -17.25 -3.58 7.44
N ILE A 266 -17.46 -3.01 8.64
CA ILE A 266 -17.32 -1.58 8.88
C ILE A 266 -16.22 -1.38 9.92
N TRP A 267 -15.20 -0.61 9.57
CA TRP A 267 -14.15 -0.20 10.47
C TRP A 267 -14.23 1.29 10.73
N THR A 268 -14.23 1.65 12.01
CA THR A 268 -14.15 3.02 12.47
C THR A 268 -12.85 3.22 13.23
N SER A 269 -12.46 4.47 13.44
CA SER A 269 -11.58 4.78 14.56
C SER A 269 -12.32 4.56 15.90
N GLU A 270 -11.65 4.82 17.01
CA GLU A 270 -12.27 4.83 18.34
C GLU A 270 -12.92 6.19 18.67
N LEU A 271 -12.75 7.19 17.82
CA LEU A 271 -13.26 8.55 18.03
C LEU A 271 -14.74 8.68 17.64
N GLN A 272 -15.50 9.42 18.47
CA GLN A 272 -16.97 9.50 18.44
C GLN A 272 -17.51 9.83 17.05
N ARG A 273 -16.91 10.83 16.39
CA ARG A 273 -17.32 11.28 15.05
C ARG A 273 -17.31 10.16 14.01
N THR A 274 -16.39 9.20 14.08
CA THR A 274 -16.37 8.07 13.13
C THR A 274 -17.44 7.03 13.47
N ILE A 275 -17.63 6.76 14.76
CA ILE A 275 -18.62 5.80 15.27
C ILE A 275 -20.04 6.28 14.92
N HIS A 276 -20.37 7.54 15.22
CA HIS A 276 -21.68 8.10 14.92
C HIS A 276 -21.93 8.26 13.40
N THR A 277 -20.87 8.44 12.59
CA THR A 277 -21.03 8.46 11.12
C THR A 277 -21.46 7.09 10.59
N ALA A 278 -20.95 6.01 11.18
CA ALA A 278 -21.19 4.64 10.74
C ALA A 278 -22.44 4.01 11.38
N GLU A 279 -23.03 4.63 12.40
CA GLU A 279 -24.03 4.02 13.29
C GLU A 279 -25.24 3.43 12.54
N GLY A 280 -25.76 4.17 11.55
CA GLY A 280 -26.94 3.80 10.76
C GLY A 280 -26.70 2.74 9.69
N ILE A 281 -25.43 2.42 9.39
CA ILE A 281 -25.05 1.48 8.33
C ILE A 281 -25.14 0.04 8.87
N PRO A 282 -25.92 -0.85 8.23
CA PRO A 282 -26.05 -2.23 8.68
C PRO A 282 -24.77 -3.02 8.38
N GLY A 283 -24.34 -3.85 9.34
CA GLY A 283 -23.21 -4.76 9.17
C GLY A 283 -22.38 -4.94 10.43
N PRO A 284 -21.56 -5.99 10.49
CA PRO A 284 -20.52 -6.16 11.51
C PRO A 284 -19.61 -4.93 11.56
N ARG A 285 -19.29 -4.47 12.76
CA ARG A 285 -18.46 -3.28 12.98
C ARG A 285 -17.38 -3.51 14.02
N ALA A 286 -16.23 -2.87 13.83
CA ALA A 286 -15.14 -2.85 14.80
C ALA A 286 -14.49 -1.46 14.85
N ALA A 287 -14.24 -0.97 16.06
CA ALA A 287 -13.39 0.19 16.28
C ALA A 287 -11.93 -0.27 16.27
N VAL A 288 -11.08 0.44 15.54
CA VAL A 288 -9.66 0.12 15.36
C VAL A 288 -8.84 1.32 15.79
N ASN A 289 -8.02 1.15 16.84
CA ASN A 289 -7.16 2.21 17.36
C ASN A 289 -6.20 2.78 16.29
N ASP A 290 -5.65 1.92 15.43
CA ASP A 290 -4.78 2.32 14.30
C ASP A 290 -5.50 3.21 13.26
N LEU A 291 -6.82 3.39 13.35
CA LEU A 291 -7.59 4.31 12.52
C LEU A 291 -7.85 5.67 13.20
N ASN A 292 -7.39 5.91 14.43
CA ASN A 292 -7.47 7.21 15.09
C ASN A 292 -6.68 8.27 14.32
N GLU A 293 -7.16 9.52 14.33
CA GLU A 293 -6.51 10.65 13.65
C GLU A 293 -5.06 10.79 14.11
N ILE A 294 -4.23 11.41 13.26
CA ILE A 294 -2.86 11.76 13.62
C ILE A 294 -2.83 12.54 14.94
N ASP A 295 -1.99 12.10 15.87
CA ASP A 295 -1.80 12.80 17.15
C ASP A 295 -1.00 14.09 16.93
N ALA A 296 -1.64 15.24 17.17
CA ALA A 296 -0.99 16.55 17.07
C ALA A 296 -0.18 16.93 18.33
N GLY A 297 -0.10 16.05 19.34
CA GLY A 297 0.66 16.24 20.56
C GLY A 297 0.28 17.53 21.28
N ILE A 298 1.26 18.41 21.51
CA ILE A 298 1.02 19.72 22.15
C ILE A 298 0.07 20.64 21.37
N CYS A 299 -0.23 20.33 20.11
CA CYS A 299 -1.11 21.10 19.24
C CYS A 299 -2.54 20.53 19.17
N GLU A 300 -2.85 19.48 19.94
CA GLU A 300 -4.20 18.91 20.02
C GLU A 300 -5.25 19.95 20.44
N GLY A 301 -6.36 19.99 19.73
CA GLY A 301 -7.46 20.91 19.98
C GLY A 301 -7.20 22.36 19.59
N LEU A 302 -6.05 22.73 19.00
CA LEU A 302 -5.76 24.10 18.61
C LEU A 302 -6.21 24.42 17.17
N THR A 303 -6.45 25.70 16.87
CA THR A 303 -6.53 26.19 15.49
C THR A 303 -5.14 26.44 14.90
N TYR A 304 -5.03 26.59 13.58
CA TYR A 304 -3.75 26.93 12.95
C TYR A 304 -3.23 28.31 13.37
N GLU A 305 -4.13 29.25 13.66
CA GLU A 305 -3.84 30.57 14.20
C GLU A 305 -3.21 30.45 15.60
N GLU A 306 -3.82 29.66 16.49
CA GLU A 306 -3.29 29.41 17.84
C GLU A 306 -1.93 28.68 17.78
N ILE A 307 -1.73 27.77 16.82
CA ILE A 307 -0.44 27.10 16.61
C ILE A 307 0.61 28.10 16.13
N GLN A 308 0.30 28.98 15.18
CA GLN A 308 1.23 30.02 14.71
C GLN A 308 1.57 31.01 15.82
N GLU A 309 0.62 31.36 16.69
CA GLU A 309 0.85 32.26 17.82
C GLU A 309 1.75 31.63 18.89
N ARG A 310 1.44 30.38 19.30
CA ARG A 310 2.11 29.71 20.42
C ARG A 310 3.41 29.01 20.01
N PHE A 311 3.45 28.44 18.81
CA PHE A 311 4.53 27.57 18.32
C PHE A 311 4.93 27.91 16.87
N PRO A 312 5.38 29.15 16.58
CA PRO A 312 5.67 29.60 15.21
C PRO A 312 6.77 28.78 14.52
N GLN A 313 7.79 28.35 15.26
CA GLN A 313 8.90 27.54 14.72
C GLN A 313 8.41 26.15 14.32
N GLU A 314 7.64 25.48 15.18
CA GLU A 314 7.02 24.18 14.92
C GLU A 314 6.12 24.23 13.68
N PHE A 315 5.33 25.30 13.54
CA PHE A 315 4.46 25.47 12.38
C PHE A 315 5.25 25.64 11.08
N ALA A 316 6.38 26.36 11.12
CA ALA A 316 7.27 26.53 9.98
C ALA A 316 7.99 25.22 9.61
N TRP A 317 8.58 24.50 10.58
CA TRP A 317 9.24 23.22 10.34
C TRP A 317 8.30 22.17 9.77
N ARG A 318 7.05 22.14 10.24
CA ARG A 318 6.02 21.29 9.67
C ARG A 318 5.70 21.63 8.22
N ASP A 319 5.70 22.90 7.84
CA ASP A 319 5.46 23.30 6.45
C ASP A 319 6.67 22.99 5.54
N GLN A 320 7.89 23.00 6.09
CA GLN A 320 9.11 22.63 5.37
C GLN A 320 9.10 21.16 4.96
N ASP A 321 8.88 20.25 5.92
CA ASP A 321 8.79 18.79 5.68
C ASP A 321 7.62 18.18 6.44
N LYS A 322 6.42 18.32 5.88
CA LYS A 322 5.17 17.82 6.47
C LYS A 322 5.13 16.31 6.60
N PHE A 323 5.93 15.58 5.80
CA PHE A 323 5.94 14.12 5.84
C PHE A 323 6.72 13.60 7.06
N LYS A 324 7.93 14.14 7.30
CA LYS A 324 8.82 13.68 8.36
C LYS A 324 8.68 14.45 9.67
N TYR A 325 8.18 15.68 9.63
CA TYR A 325 7.95 16.46 10.85
C TYR A 325 7.02 15.71 11.79
N ARG A 326 7.46 15.54 13.04
CA ARG A 326 6.70 14.94 14.13
C ARG A 326 6.31 16.04 15.09
N TYR A 327 5.01 16.14 15.42
CA TYR A 327 4.59 17.06 16.48
C TYR A 327 5.27 16.70 17.81
N PRO A 328 5.66 17.67 18.64
CA PRO A 328 6.15 17.37 19.98
C PRO A 328 5.10 16.59 20.77
N HIS A 329 5.48 15.42 21.29
CA HIS A 329 4.59 14.45 21.93
C HIS A 329 3.45 13.90 21.06
N GLY A 330 3.58 13.98 19.74
CA GLY A 330 2.61 13.44 18.79
C GLY A 330 3.28 12.63 17.67
N GLU A 331 2.62 12.59 16.51
CA GLU A 331 2.99 11.78 15.36
C GLU A 331 3.46 12.62 14.16
N SER A 332 4.24 11.99 13.29
CA SER A 332 4.49 12.42 11.91
C SER A 332 3.62 11.63 10.94
N TYR A 333 3.55 12.06 9.67
CA TYR A 333 2.95 11.23 8.62
C TYR A 333 3.71 9.92 8.40
N LEU A 334 5.03 9.90 8.66
CA LEU A 334 5.83 8.68 8.60
C LEU A 334 5.42 7.68 9.69
N ASP A 335 5.19 8.14 10.92
CA ASP A 335 4.70 7.29 12.02
C ASP A 335 3.32 6.73 11.67
N LEU A 336 2.45 7.61 11.18
CA LEU A 336 1.11 7.24 10.77
C LEU A 336 1.12 6.19 9.64
N LEU A 337 2.02 6.33 8.66
CA LEU A 337 2.18 5.39 7.56
C LEU A 337 2.57 3.99 8.06
N GLN A 338 3.46 3.92 9.06
CA GLN A 338 3.82 2.67 9.73
C GLN A 338 2.65 2.08 10.52
N ARG A 339 1.91 2.93 11.25
CA ARG A 339 0.73 2.53 12.04
C ARG A 339 -0.38 1.93 11.19
N VAL A 340 -0.71 2.55 10.05
CA VAL A 340 -1.82 2.07 9.20
C VAL A 340 -1.45 0.88 8.31
N ASP A 341 -0.20 0.41 8.34
CA ASP A 341 0.23 -0.69 7.48
C ASP A 341 -0.56 -1.98 7.73
N SER A 342 -0.74 -2.34 9.00
CA SER A 342 -1.56 -3.48 9.43
C SER A 342 -2.99 -3.38 8.90
N VAL A 343 -3.55 -2.17 8.95
CA VAL A 343 -4.90 -1.86 8.46
C VAL A 343 -4.96 -2.04 6.95
N VAL A 344 -4.02 -1.47 6.19
CA VAL A 344 -3.98 -1.62 4.72
C VAL A 344 -3.85 -3.09 4.33
N GLN A 345 -2.96 -3.85 4.97
CA GLN A 345 -2.86 -5.28 4.71
C GLN A 345 -4.18 -5.98 5.01
N ALA A 346 -4.83 -5.68 6.13
CA ALA A 346 -6.13 -6.27 6.47
C ALA A 346 -7.26 -5.89 5.50
N ILE A 347 -7.27 -4.66 4.94
CA ILE A 347 -8.21 -4.25 3.88
C ILE A 347 -8.04 -5.15 2.66
N LEU A 348 -6.81 -5.35 2.20
CA LEU A 348 -6.49 -6.12 0.99
C LEU A 348 -6.84 -7.61 1.08
N THR A 349 -7.12 -8.13 2.28
CA THR A 349 -7.58 -9.52 2.49
C THR A 349 -9.09 -9.69 2.39
N LYS A 350 -9.85 -8.60 2.29
CA LYS A 350 -11.32 -8.60 2.33
C LYS A 350 -11.89 -7.91 1.10
N THR A 351 -13.21 -7.98 0.92
CA THR A 351 -13.93 -7.17 -0.06
C THR A 351 -15.10 -6.48 0.64
N GLN A 352 -15.54 -5.34 0.09
CA GLN A 352 -16.66 -4.55 0.61
C GLN A 352 -16.44 -4.08 2.06
N VAL A 353 -15.21 -3.70 2.41
CA VAL A 353 -14.91 -3.07 3.71
C VAL A 353 -15.18 -1.57 3.61
N LEU A 354 -15.94 -1.03 4.56
CA LEU A 354 -16.09 0.41 4.77
C LEU A 354 -15.16 0.89 5.88
N VAL A 355 -14.25 1.79 5.55
CA VAL A 355 -13.37 2.48 6.49
C VAL A 355 -13.86 3.90 6.68
N VAL A 356 -14.31 4.21 7.90
CA VAL A 356 -14.68 5.57 8.34
C VAL A 356 -13.59 6.09 9.27
N SER A 357 -12.81 7.06 8.81
CA SER A 357 -11.66 7.58 9.56
C SER A 357 -11.48 9.09 9.33
N HIS A 358 -10.24 9.57 9.24
CA HIS A 358 -9.90 10.98 9.34
C HIS A 358 -8.98 11.47 8.21
N GLN A 359 -8.68 12.76 8.20
CA GLN A 359 -8.00 13.36 7.06
C GLN A 359 -6.57 12.82 6.90
N ALA A 360 -5.76 12.77 7.96
CA ALA A 360 -4.37 12.30 7.82
C ALA A 360 -4.30 10.79 7.60
N VAL A 361 -5.11 10.02 8.33
CA VAL A 361 -5.17 8.55 8.22
C VAL A 361 -5.53 8.12 6.82
N LEU A 362 -6.60 8.71 6.26
CA LEU A 362 -7.07 8.34 4.93
C LEU A 362 -6.12 8.80 3.83
N ARG A 363 -5.35 9.88 4.03
CA ARG A 363 -4.26 10.23 3.10
C ARG A 363 -3.22 9.12 3.02
N CYS A 364 -2.82 8.57 4.16
CA CYS A 364 -1.90 7.43 4.17
C CYS A 364 -2.53 6.21 3.48
N ILE A 365 -3.74 5.80 3.87
CA ILE A 365 -4.41 4.65 3.23
C ILE A 365 -4.56 4.86 1.71
N MET A 366 -4.97 6.04 1.26
CA MET A 366 -5.11 6.35 -0.17
C MET A 366 -3.78 6.40 -0.91
N ALA A 367 -2.68 6.79 -0.25
CA ALA A 367 -1.36 6.78 -0.86
C ALA A 367 -0.93 5.38 -1.31
N TYR A 368 -1.32 4.33 -0.58
CA TYR A 368 -1.09 2.95 -1.02
C TYR A 368 -1.82 2.65 -2.34
N PHE A 369 -3.12 2.96 -2.40
CA PHE A 369 -3.94 2.67 -3.57
C PHE A 369 -3.55 3.51 -4.80
N MET A 370 -3.15 4.76 -4.58
CA MET A 370 -2.76 5.69 -5.64
C MET A 370 -1.29 5.54 -6.07
N GLY A 371 -0.47 4.78 -5.34
CA GLY A 371 0.98 4.68 -5.59
C GLY A 371 1.70 6.01 -5.41
N THR A 372 1.26 6.81 -4.44
CA THR A 372 1.74 8.18 -4.23
C THR A 372 3.10 8.20 -3.54
N ARG A 373 4.00 9.07 -4.00
CA ARG A 373 5.32 9.25 -3.37
C ARG A 373 5.20 9.83 -1.95
N PRO A 374 6.10 9.48 -1.01
CA PRO A 374 6.05 9.92 0.38
C PRO A 374 5.80 11.43 0.58
N GLU A 375 6.48 12.28 -0.20
CA GLU A 375 6.42 13.75 -0.06
C GLU A 375 5.04 14.33 -0.42
N GLN A 376 4.27 13.59 -1.22
CA GLN A 376 2.95 14.00 -1.70
C GLN A 376 1.82 13.48 -0.79
N VAL A 377 2.08 12.46 0.05
CA VAL A 377 1.08 11.85 0.95
C VAL A 377 0.36 12.89 1.81
N PRO A 378 1.03 13.84 2.50
CA PRO A 378 0.38 14.82 3.37
C PRO A 378 -0.54 15.82 2.65
N TYR A 379 -0.60 15.77 1.33
CA TYR A 379 -1.35 16.68 0.46
C TYR A 379 -2.36 15.95 -0.44
N ILE A 380 -2.53 14.64 -0.29
CA ILE A 380 -3.65 13.94 -0.95
C ILE A 380 -4.96 14.58 -0.49
N ASN A 381 -5.83 14.92 -1.43
CA ASN A 381 -7.13 15.51 -1.11
C ASN A 381 -8.12 14.40 -0.73
N VAL A 382 -8.60 14.44 0.52
CA VAL A 382 -9.64 13.56 1.04
C VAL A 382 -10.74 14.46 1.62
N PRO A 383 -11.71 14.89 0.81
CA PRO A 383 -12.71 15.87 1.22
C PRO A 383 -13.72 15.27 2.23
N LEU A 384 -14.31 16.14 3.05
CA LEU A 384 -15.47 15.78 3.86
C LEU A 384 -16.66 15.42 2.95
N HIS A 385 -17.60 14.67 3.53
CA HIS A 385 -18.90 14.35 2.93
C HIS A 385 -18.86 13.68 1.55
N THR A 386 -17.75 12.99 1.27
CA THR A 386 -17.50 12.30 0.01
C THR A 386 -17.13 10.86 0.29
N LEU A 387 -17.81 9.93 -0.36
CA LEU A 387 -17.44 8.51 -0.34
C LEU A 387 -16.42 8.26 -1.46
N LEU A 388 -15.27 7.70 -1.10
CA LEU A 388 -14.30 7.18 -2.06
C LEU A 388 -14.59 5.69 -2.25
N VAL A 389 -14.77 5.27 -3.49
CA VAL A 389 -14.96 3.87 -3.87
C VAL A 389 -13.70 3.43 -4.61
N VAL A 390 -12.92 2.55 -4.00
CA VAL A 390 -11.70 2.00 -4.60
C VAL A 390 -12.02 0.62 -5.17
N ARG A 391 -11.77 0.42 -6.46
CA ARG A 391 -12.01 -0.85 -7.15
C ARG A 391 -10.70 -1.40 -7.69
N THR A 392 -10.47 -2.70 -7.59
CA THR A 392 -9.38 -3.33 -8.33
C THR A 392 -9.74 -3.35 -9.82
N ASN A 393 -8.77 -3.01 -10.67
CA ASN A 393 -8.83 -3.20 -12.12
C ASN A 393 -7.52 -3.85 -12.56
N GLY A 394 -7.54 -5.17 -12.69
CA GLY A 394 -6.32 -5.97 -12.80
C GLY A 394 -5.39 -5.69 -11.61
N TYR A 395 -4.15 -5.26 -11.89
CA TYR A 395 -3.17 -4.90 -10.87
C TYR A 395 -3.23 -3.43 -10.41
N MET A 396 -4.13 -2.63 -10.97
CA MET A 396 -4.32 -1.22 -10.64
C MET A 396 -5.51 -1.03 -9.71
N PHE A 397 -5.60 0.15 -9.11
CA PHE A 397 -6.77 0.59 -8.37
C PHE A 397 -7.39 1.79 -9.07
N GLU A 398 -8.71 1.76 -9.21
CA GLU A 398 -9.50 2.90 -9.68
C GLU A 398 -10.20 3.53 -8.48
N VAL A 399 -10.14 4.85 -8.37
CA VAL A 399 -10.76 5.60 -7.28
C VAL A 399 -11.87 6.46 -7.85
N GLU A 400 -13.10 6.12 -7.52
CA GLU A 400 -14.29 6.91 -7.82
C GLU A 400 -14.66 7.76 -6.61
N GLN A 401 -15.00 9.03 -6.82
CA GLN A 401 -15.48 9.92 -5.75
C GLN A 401 -16.97 10.16 -5.91
N ILE A 402 -17.73 9.92 -4.84
CA ILE A 402 -19.17 10.14 -4.79
C ILE A 402 -19.43 11.21 -3.72
N PRO A 403 -19.61 12.49 -4.10
CA PRO A 403 -19.99 13.54 -3.17
C PRO A 403 -21.47 13.41 -2.77
N LEU A 404 -21.78 13.37 -1.47
CA LEU A 404 -23.15 13.18 -0.98
C LEU A 404 -23.96 14.49 -0.89
N LYS A 405 -23.44 15.59 -1.44
CA LYS A 405 -24.10 16.91 -1.58
C LYS A 405 -24.60 17.49 -0.26
N VAL A 406 -23.86 17.28 0.84
CA VAL A 406 -24.10 17.92 2.15
C VAL A 406 -23.00 18.95 2.34
N GLU A 407 -23.38 20.21 2.57
CA GLU A 407 -22.41 21.28 2.81
C GLU A 407 -21.50 20.96 3.99
N CYS A 408 -20.25 21.39 3.92
CA CYS A 408 -19.24 21.29 4.97
C CYS A 408 -18.18 22.38 4.78
N VAL A 409 -17.40 22.62 5.83
CA VAL A 409 -16.16 23.41 5.72
C VAL A 409 -15.11 22.69 4.87
N ASP A 410 -14.19 23.46 4.30
CA ASP A 410 -12.95 22.90 3.77
C ASP A 410 -11.91 22.81 4.89
N THR A 411 -11.18 21.69 4.94
CA THR A 411 -10.11 21.42 5.91
C THR A 411 -8.77 21.17 5.21
N TYR A 412 -8.74 21.33 3.88
CA TYR A 412 -7.56 21.18 3.06
C TYR A 412 -6.70 22.45 3.10
N ARG A 413 -5.53 22.35 3.74
CA ARG A 413 -4.50 23.40 3.73
C ARG A 413 -3.35 23.02 2.80
N VAL A 414 -3.16 23.82 1.75
CA VAL A 414 -2.01 23.73 0.83
C VAL A 414 -0.72 24.17 1.51
N LYS A 415 0.44 23.80 0.96
CA LYS A 415 1.75 24.27 1.45
C LYS A 415 1.90 25.78 1.16
N PRO A 416 2.24 26.61 2.17
CA PRO A 416 2.56 28.02 1.94
C PRO A 416 3.77 28.21 1.01
N LYS A 417 3.84 29.38 0.37
CA LYS A 417 5.01 29.76 -0.43
C LYS A 417 6.24 29.97 0.45
N ASN A 418 6.08 30.61 1.60
CA ASN A 418 7.15 30.84 2.57
C ASN A 418 6.98 29.90 3.77
N CYS A 419 7.95 29.00 3.95
CA CYS A 419 8.00 28.04 5.05
C CYS A 419 9.18 28.30 6.00
N THR A 420 9.90 29.41 5.87
CA THR A 420 11.04 29.70 6.75
C THR A 420 10.58 30.05 8.16
N THR A 421 11.48 29.92 9.14
CA THR A 421 11.21 30.22 10.55
C THR A 421 11.03 31.72 10.82
N GLU A 422 11.52 32.57 9.92
CA GLU A 422 11.46 34.03 10.00
C GLU A 422 10.23 34.62 9.29
N ARG A 423 9.34 33.78 8.75
CA ARG A 423 8.14 34.22 8.03
C ARG A 423 7.17 34.97 8.94
N THR A 424 6.37 35.87 8.36
CA THR A 424 5.31 36.56 9.11
C THR A 424 4.12 35.63 9.36
N SER A 425 3.27 35.96 10.35
CA SER A 425 2.01 35.23 10.57
C SER A 425 1.08 35.27 9.33
N ALA A 426 1.10 36.37 8.56
CA ALA A 426 0.33 36.47 7.33
C ALA A 426 0.81 35.47 6.27
N ASP A 427 2.13 35.31 6.12
CA ASP A 427 2.72 34.33 5.20
C ASP A 427 2.36 32.89 5.62
N ALA A 428 2.35 32.61 6.92
CA ALA A 428 2.05 31.29 7.47
C ALA A 428 0.57 30.92 7.35
N LEU A 429 -0.32 31.88 7.59
CA LEU A 429 -1.76 31.66 7.70
C LEU A 429 -2.51 31.87 6.37
N GLY A 430 -1.89 32.46 5.35
CA GLY A 430 -2.53 32.73 4.05
C GLY A 430 -3.01 31.51 3.25
N THR A 431 -2.78 30.29 3.75
CA THR A 431 -3.28 29.03 3.16
C THR A 431 -4.25 28.27 4.08
N VAL A 432 -4.52 28.80 5.27
CA VAL A 432 -5.48 28.22 6.21
C VAL A 432 -6.89 28.38 5.63
N PRO A 433 -7.68 27.30 5.50
CA PRO A 433 -9.03 27.39 4.99
C PRO A 433 -9.94 28.12 5.99
N ALA A 434 -10.98 28.77 5.45
CA ALA A 434 -11.96 29.48 6.25
C ALA A 434 -12.71 28.52 7.20
N HIS A 435 -12.89 28.95 8.44
CA HIS A 435 -13.67 28.27 9.47
C HIS A 435 -14.49 29.31 10.24
N PHE A 436 -15.50 28.86 10.99
CA PHE A 436 -16.52 29.74 11.57
C PHE A 436 -15.97 30.74 12.60
N ASP A 437 -14.93 30.33 13.35
CA ASP A 437 -14.27 31.17 14.36
C ASP A 437 -13.06 31.96 13.82
N ALA A 438 -12.83 31.94 12.50
CA ALA A 438 -11.74 32.71 11.92
C ALA A 438 -11.99 34.22 12.15
N PRO A 439 -11.00 34.98 12.63
CA PRO A 439 -11.15 36.43 12.74
C PRO A 439 -11.47 37.00 11.35
N LEU A 440 -12.57 37.76 11.24
CA LEU A 440 -13.03 38.37 9.99
C LEU A 440 -11.90 39.18 9.35
N GLN A 441 -11.18 38.60 8.39
CA GLN A 441 -10.20 39.33 7.60
C GLN A 441 -10.93 40.06 6.46
N HIS A 442 -11.24 41.34 6.74
CA HIS A 442 -11.69 42.40 5.82
C HIS A 442 -13.06 42.24 5.12
N PRO A 443 -13.79 43.36 4.94
CA PRO A 443 -15.11 43.34 4.30
C PRO A 443 -14.99 42.93 2.83
N LEU A 444 -15.94 42.11 2.39
CA LEU A 444 -16.17 41.75 1.00
C LEU A 444 -16.01 42.99 0.09
N PRO A 445 -15.23 42.93 -1.00
CA PRO A 445 -15.23 44.02 -1.97
C PRO A 445 -16.66 44.21 -2.47
N GLN A 446 -17.19 45.42 -2.29
CA GLN A 446 -18.47 45.80 -2.87
C GLN A 446 -18.36 45.61 -4.39
N ALA A 447 -19.22 44.75 -4.92
CA ALA A 447 -19.38 44.59 -6.36
C ALA A 447 -19.77 45.95 -6.96
N ILE A 448 -19.00 46.40 -7.95
CA ILE A 448 -19.38 47.48 -8.87
C ILE A 448 -20.12 46.83 -10.04
#